data_AF-A0A2N0TQL8-F1
#
_entry.id   AF-A0A2N0TQL8-F1
#
_cell.length_a   1.000
_cell.length_b   1.000
_cell.length_c   1.000
_cell.angle_alpha   90.00
_cell.angle_beta   90.00
_cell.angle_gamma   90.00
#
_symmetry.space_group_name_H-M   'P 1'
#
loop_
_entity.id
_entity.type
_entity.pdbx_description
1 polymer ?
#
loop_
_entity_poly.entity_id
_entity_poly.type
_entity_poly.pdbx_seq_one_letter_code
_entity_poly.pdbx_strand_id
1 'polypeptide(L)'
;MDRKYITLKNLILDKEKCIGLKFFTDKVVQAMVNYLPEVKWSEKFRMNYILNTPENLELIFKTLRGWPGSIAIISIPGPVLDARKNL
;
A
#
# COMPACT_ATOMS: atom_id res chain seq x y z
N MET A 1 -15.33 -15.74 -9.03
CA MET A 1 -15.17 -14.68 -8.01
C MET A 1 -13.76 -14.14 -8.13
N ASP A 2 -13.61 -12.93 -8.66
CA ASP A 2 -12.31 -12.28 -8.72
C ASP A 2 -11.85 -11.93 -7.31
N ARG A 3 -10.78 -12.58 -6.85
CA ARG A 3 -10.21 -12.29 -5.53
C ARG A 3 -9.50 -10.94 -5.62
N LYS A 4 -9.98 -9.97 -4.86
CA LYS A 4 -9.31 -8.68 -4.72
C LYS A 4 -8.20 -8.83 -3.70
N TYR A 5 -7.02 -8.36 -4.03
CA TYR A 5 -5.90 -8.35 -3.10
C TYR A 5 -5.12 -7.05 -3.18
N ILE A 6 -4.61 -6.64 -2.02
CA ILE A 6 -3.67 -5.54 -1.90
C ILE A 6 -2.36 -6.13 -1.41
N THR A 7 -1.30 -5.85 -2.15
CA THR A 7 0.05 -6.20 -1.80
C THR A 7 0.70 -5.04 -1.05
N LEU A 8 1.16 -5.31 0.17
CA LEU A 8 1.98 -4.36 0.93
C LEU A 8 3.45 -4.57 0.55
N LYS A 9 4.16 -3.49 0.24
CA LYS A 9 5.59 -3.48 -0.07
C LYS A 9 6.32 -2.51 0.84
N ASN A 10 7.46 -2.93 1.37
CA ASN A 10 8.34 -2.00 2.08
C ASN A 10 9.09 -1.14 1.06
N LEU A 11 8.94 0.18 1.16
CA LEU A 11 9.59 1.16 0.31
C LEU A 11 10.52 2.05 1.15
N ILE A 12 11.59 2.56 0.53
CA ILE A 12 12.36 3.69 1.05
C ILE A 12 12.28 4.81 0.01
N LEU A 13 11.66 5.93 0.40
CA LEU A 13 11.62 7.16 -0.39
C LEU A 13 12.25 8.27 0.44
N ASP A 14 13.21 9.00 -0.13
CA ASP A 14 13.84 10.16 0.52
C ASP A 14 14.41 9.89 1.93
N LYS A 15 14.93 8.67 2.17
CA LYS A 15 15.42 8.15 3.47
C LYS A 15 14.33 7.80 4.49
N GLU A 16 13.07 7.96 4.12
CA GLU A 16 11.94 7.57 4.96
C GLU A 16 11.44 6.17 4.58
N LYS A 17 11.03 5.40 5.59
CA LYS A 17 10.41 4.09 5.39
C LYS A 17 8.94 4.32 5.07
N CYS A 18 8.49 3.81 3.93
CA CYS A 18 7.11 3.90 3.47
C CYS A 18 6.53 2.50 3.22
N ILE A 19 5.21 2.40 3.23
CA ILE A 19 4.44 1.22 2.86
C ILE A 19 3.82 1.49 1.50
N GLY A 20 4.28 0.76 0.49
CA GLY A 20 3.68 0.71 -0.83
C GLY A 20 2.43 -0.16 -0.84
N LEU A 21 1.37 0.37 -1.42
CA LEU A 21 0.06 -0.25 -1.60
C LEU A 21 -0.10 -0.58 -3.10
N LYS A 22 0.21 -1.82 -3.48
CA LYS A 22 0.08 -2.29 -4.86
C LYS A 22 -1.16 -3.15 -5.01
N PHE A 23 -2.03 -2.81 -5.95
CA PHE A 23 -3.27 -3.53 -6.23
C PHE A 23 -3.61 -3.42 -7.72
N PHE A 24 -4.42 -4.34 -8.23
CA PHE A 24 -4.99 -4.22 -9.57
C PHE A 24 -6.06 -3.12 -9.59
N THR A 25 -6.26 -2.48 -10.74
CA THR A 25 -7.22 -1.40 -10.92
C THR A 25 -8.64 -1.85 -10.56
N ASP A 26 -9.06 -1.58 -9.34
CA ASP A 26 -10.37 -1.88 -8.81
C ASP A 26 -10.90 -0.65 -8.09
N LYS A 27 -12.10 -0.20 -8.47
CA LYS A 27 -12.69 1.05 -7.95
C LYS A 27 -12.93 1.01 -6.45
N VAL A 28 -13.24 -0.17 -5.89
CA VAL A 28 -13.47 -0.33 -4.44
C VAL A 28 -12.13 -0.21 -3.72
N VAL A 29 -11.11 -0.94 -4.19
CA VAL A 29 -9.75 -0.87 -3.64
C VAL A 29 -9.19 0.54 -3.70
N GLN A 30 -9.36 1.21 -4.84
CA GLN A 30 -8.93 2.58 -5.01
C GLN A 30 -9.65 3.54 -4.05
N ALA A 31 -10.96 3.39 -3.85
CA ALA A 31 -11.71 4.21 -2.89
C ALA A 31 -11.23 4.02 -1.44
N MET A 32 -10.91 2.79 -1.03
CA MET A 32 -10.35 2.53 0.31
C MET A 32 -8.95 3.12 0.47
N VAL A 33 -8.10 3.01 -0.55
CA VAL A 33 -6.75 3.60 -0.50
C VAL A 33 -6.83 5.13 -0.45
N ASN A 34 -7.78 5.74 -1.16
CA ASN A 34 -8.03 7.18 -1.10
C ASN A 34 -8.63 7.65 0.23
N TYR A 35 -9.23 6.75 1.03
CA TYR A 35 -9.73 7.07 2.36
C TYR A 35 -8.62 7.14 3.41
N LEU A 36 -7.45 6.54 3.13
CA LEU A 36 -6.31 6.63 4.03
C LEU A 36 -5.74 8.06 4.02
N PRO A 37 -5.44 8.63 5.20
CA PRO A 37 -4.81 9.94 5.30
C PRO A 37 -3.40 9.89 4.71
N GLU A 38 -2.99 10.98 4.09
CA GLU A 38 -1.61 11.18 3.61
C GLU A 38 -1.09 10.13 2.61
N VAL A 39 -1.99 9.38 1.97
CA VAL A 39 -1.62 8.54 0.83
C VAL A 39 -1.14 9.41 -0.32
N LYS A 40 0.02 9.04 -0.87
CA LYS A 40 0.65 9.68 -2.02
C LYS A 40 0.81 8.69 -3.16
N TRP A 41 0.77 9.18 -4.38
CA TRP A 41 1.07 8.37 -5.56
C TRP A 41 2.56 8.45 -5.89
N SER A 42 3.23 7.30 -6.05
CA SER A 42 4.60 7.26 -6.55
C SER A 42 4.61 6.95 -8.04
N GLU A 43 4.99 7.91 -8.87
CA GLU A 43 5.17 7.68 -10.32
C GLU A 43 6.27 6.65 -10.61
N LYS A 44 7.35 6.69 -9.82
CA LYS A 44 8.49 5.78 -9.93
C LYS A 44 8.09 4.31 -9.75
N PHE A 45 7.26 4.05 -8.74
CA PHE A 45 6.84 2.70 -8.39
C PHE A 45 5.46 2.31 -8.94
N ARG A 46 4.75 3.26 -9.57
CA ARG A 46 3.37 3.14 -10.06
C ARG A 46 2.45 2.51 -9.02
N MET A 47 2.54 2.99 -7.78
CA MET A 47 1.72 2.51 -6.67
C MET A 47 1.49 3.64 -5.66
N ASN A 48 0.41 3.51 -4.89
CA ASN A 48 0.18 4.39 -3.75
C ASN A 48 1.15 4.03 -2.63
N TYR A 49 1.55 5.01 -1.84
CA TYR A 49 2.39 4.80 -0.67
C TYR A 49 1.98 5.73 0.47
N ILE A 50 2.29 5.29 1.68
CA ILE A 50 2.08 6.04 2.92
C ILE A 50 3.32 5.86 3.80
N LEU A 51 3.58 6.81 4.70
CA LEU A 51 4.70 6.70 5.64
C LEU A 51 4.49 5.50 6.57
N ASN A 52 5.55 4.73 6.82
CA ASN A 52 5.53 3.58 7.71
C ASN A 52 5.60 4.02 9.18
N THR A 53 4.49 4.52 9.69
CA THR A 53 4.29 4.77 11.13
C THR A 53 3.37 3.69 11.72
N PRO A 54 3.48 3.39 13.03
CA PRO A 54 2.59 2.44 13.69
C PRO A 54 1.11 2.77 13.49
N GLU A 55 0.74 4.05 13.54
CA GLU A 55 -0.62 4.55 13.39
C GLU A 55 -1.15 4.29 11.97
N ASN A 56 -0.34 4.60 10.95
CA ASN A 56 -0.69 4.37 9.55
C ASN A 56 -0.82 2.88 9.25
N LEU A 57 0.09 2.06 9.80
CA LEU A 57 0.04 0.62 9.65
C LEU A 57 -1.24 0.04 10.27
N GLU A 58 -1.59 0.43 11.50
CA GLU A 58 -2.83 0.01 12.15
C GLU A 58 -4.05 0.46 11.35
N LEU A 59 -4.06 1.69 10.85
CA LEU A 59 -5.16 2.25 10.07
C LEU A 59 -5.35 1.55 8.73
N ILE A 60 -4.27 1.16 8.04
CA ILE A 60 -4.33 0.31 6.85
C ILE A 60 -5.04 -1.00 7.20
N PHE A 61 -4.60 -1.70 8.25
CA PHE A 61 -5.20 -2.96 8.64
C PHE A 61 -6.66 -2.83 9.09
N LYS A 62 -7.04 -1.70 9.71
CA LYS A 62 -8.41 -1.43 10.15
C LYS A 62 -9.33 -1.13 8.95
N THR A 63 -8.89 -0.26 8.05
CA THR A 63 -9.63 0.14 6.84
C THR A 63 -9.89 -1.08 5.95
N LEU A 64 -8.87 -1.92 5.74
CA LEU A 64 -8.97 -3.09 4.87
C LEU A 64 -9.74 -4.26 5.48
N ARG A 65 -9.74 -4.43 6.81
CA ARG A 65 -10.54 -5.46 7.51
C ARG A 65 -12.01 -5.08 7.66
N GLY A 66 -12.32 -3.78 7.71
CA GLY A 66 -13.68 -3.27 7.96
C GLY A 66 -14.63 -3.35 6.77
N TRP A 67 -14.14 -3.64 5.56
CA TRP A 67 -14.98 -3.63 4.36
C TRP A 67 -15.61 -5.02 4.06
N PRO A 68 -16.95 -5.10 3.92
CA PRO A 68 -17.63 -6.33 3.54
C PRO A 68 -17.36 -6.64 2.07
N GLY A 69 -16.57 -7.69 1.83
CA GLY A 69 -16.11 -8.09 0.51
C GLY A 69 -14.65 -8.47 0.61
N SER A 70 -14.35 -9.77 0.54
CA SER A 70 -13.05 -10.36 0.85
C SER A 70 -11.90 -9.71 0.07
N ILE A 71 -11.24 -8.71 0.67
CA ILE A 71 -9.97 -8.16 0.19
C ILE A 71 -8.86 -8.83 0.98
N ALA A 72 -8.06 -9.64 0.29
CA ALA A 72 -6.91 -10.27 0.91
C ALA A 72 -5.75 -9.27 1.00
N ILE A 73 -5.22 -9.07 2.20
CA ILE A 73 -3.94 -8.37 2.39
C ILE A 73 -2.84 -9.41 2.23
N ILE A 74 -1.99 -9.21 1.22
CA ILE A 74 -0.84 -10.08 0.96
C ILE A 74 0.42 -9.28 1.26
N SER A 75 1.03 -9.52 2.42
CA SER A 75 2.38 -9.04 2.68
C SER A 75 3.36 -9.99 2.00
N ILE A 76 4.13 -9.48 1.04
CA ILE A 76 5.16 -10.28 0.37
C ILE A 76 6.50 -9.95 1.04
N PRO A 77 7.13 -10.90 1.77
CA PRO A 77 8.50 -10.72 2.22
C PRO A 77 9.39 -10.62 0.97
N GLY A 78 10.15 -9.52 0.87
CA GLY A 78 10.95 -9.23 -0.30
C GLY A 78 11.91 -8.07 -0.04
N PRO A 79 12.85 -7.83 -0.97
CA PRO A 79 13.79 -6.74 -0.84
C PRO A 79 13.04 -5.41 -0.72
N VAL A 80 13.48 -4.57 0.22
CA VAL A 80 12.98 -3.21 0.36
C VAL A 80 13.27 -2.47 -0.94
N LEU A 81 12.23 -1.93 -1.58
CA LEU A 81 12.39 -1.15 -2.79
C LEU A 81 12.87 0.24 -2.40
N ASP A 82 14.11 0.54 -2.75
CA ASP A 82 14.73 1.84 -2.47
C ASP A 82 14.71 2.68 -3.75
N ALA A 83 14.13 3.87 -3.68
CA ALA A 83 14.13 4.83 -4.77
C ALA A 83 15.54 5.26 -5.19
N ARG A 84 16.59 4.96 -4.42
CA ARG A 84 17.98 5.23 -4.76
C ARG A 84 18.63 4.13 -5.60
N LYS A 85 18.09 2.92 -5.62
CA LYS A 85 18.71 1.73 -6.26
C LYS A 85 18.47 1.60 -7.77
N ASN A 86 18.14 2.69 -8.47
CA ASN A 86 18.06 2.72 -9.94
C ASN A 86 19.18 3.60 -10.52
N LEU A 87 20.43 3.27 -10.20
CA LEU A 87 21.67 3.71 -10.85
C LEU A 87 22.63 2.52 -10.83
#